data_AF-P45930-F1
#
_entry.id   AF-P45930-F1
#
_cell.length_a   1.000
_cell.length_b   1.000
_cell.length_c   1.000
_cell.angle_alpha   90.00
_cell.angle_beta   90.00
_cell.angle_gamma   90.00
#
_symmetry.space_group_name_H-M   'P 1'
#
loop_
_entity.id
_entity.type
_entity.pdbx_description
1 polymer ?
#
loop_
_entity_poly.entity_id
_entity_poly.type
_entity_poly.pdbx_seq_one_letter_code
_entity_poly.pdbx_strand_id
1 'polypeptide(L)'
;MSEKQNEKVYDLSFFMPGQTIEAEEVEVPISKRFVDKEGNVVPFIFKAITTERIDELEKENTTYKNVKGRGRVKELDSQRFYARIAVETTVYPNFKAKELREAYKTEDPVEVAKRVLSVGGEYANWLNKAIEINGFDDDLEDLEEAAKN
;
A
#
# COMPACT_ATOMS: atom_id res chain seq x y z
N MET A 1 -13.34 48.96 8.18
CA MET A 1 -13.52 47.54 8.57
C MET A 1 -12.81 46.72 7.51
N SER A 2 -11.49 46.54 7.59
CA SER A 2 -10.85 45.52 6.76
C SER A 2 -10.96 44.22 7.53
N GLU A 3 -11.94 43.44 7.08
CA GLU A 3 -12.11 42.00 7.23
C GLU A 3 -11.01 41.28 8.00
N LYS A 4 -11.40 40.80 9.17
CA LYS A 4 -10.76 39.68 9.85
C LYS A 4 -10.64 38.50 8.87
N GLN A 5 -9.63 37.67 9.13
CA GLN A 5 -9.44 36.30 8.66
C GLN A 5 -8.59 36.12 7.40
N ASN A 6 -7.27 36.24 7.56
CA ASN A 6 -6.33 35.34 6.87
C ASN A 6 -5.32 34.69 7.85
N GLU A 7 -5.58 34.77 9.16
CA GLU A 7 -4.61 34.44 10.21
C GLU A 7 -4.50 32.94 10.49
N LYS A 8 -5.29 32.09 9.82
CA LYS A 8 -5.25 30.64 10.05
C LYS A 8 -4.34 29.87 9.07
N VAL A 9 -3.92 30.42 7.93
CA VAL A 9 -3.22 29.64 6.90
C VAL A 9 -1.91 28.98 7.43
N TYR A 10 -1.26 29.58 8.42
CA TYR A 10 -0.01 29.10 9.01
C TYR A 10 -0.17 28.64 10.48
N ASP A 11 -1.34 28.10 10.83
CA ASP A 11 -1.55 27.51 12.16
C ASP A 11 -0.98 26.09 12.23
N LEU A 12 0.06 25.91 13.05
CA LEU A 12 0.71 24.60 13.24
C LEU A 12 -0.22 23.55 13.85
N SER A 13 -1.34 23.95 14.49
CA SER A 13 -2.29 23.00 15.07
C SER A 13 -2.85 22.03 14.04
N PHE A 14 -2.98 22.42 12.77
CA PHE A 14 -3.46 21.54 11.70
C PHE A 14 -2.56 20.32 11.44
N PHE A 15 -1.29 20.37 11.87
CA PHE A 15 -0.32 19.27 11.71
C PHE A 15 -0.12 18.47 13.00
N MET A 16 -0.85 18.78 14.07
CA MET A 16 -0.74 18.05 15.33
C MET A 16 -1.40 16.66 15.20
N PRO A 17 -0.91 15.64 15.92
CA PRO A 17 -1.56 14.34 15.97
C PRO A 17 -3.05 14.45 16.29
N GLY A 18 -3.89 13.71 15.55
CA GLY A 18 -5.34 13.74 15.70
C GLY A 18 -6.03 14.93 15.02
N GLN A 19 -5.30 15.81 14.34
CA GLN A 19 -5.87 16.86 13.46
C GLN A 19 -5.84 16.46 11.99
N THR A 20 -5.14 15.38 11.65
CA THR A 20 -5.10 14.79 10.31
C THR A 20 -6.20 13.76 10.12
N ILE A 21 -6.68 13.61 8.89
CA ILE A 21 -7.54 12.48 8.52
C ILE A 21 -6.70 11.20 8.58
N GLU A 22 -7.17 10.21 9.34
CA GLU A 22 -6.51 8.90 9.39
C GLU A 22 -6.80 8.11 8.11
N ALA A 23 -5.84 7.28 7.68
CA ALA A 23 -6.07 6.37 6.56
C ALA A 23 -7.24 5.42 6.88
N GLU A 24 -8.29 5.51 6.07
CA GLU A 24 -9.48 4.67 6.19
C GLU A 24 -9.30 3.33 5.47
N GLU A 25 -10.14 2.37 5.84
CA GLU A 25 -10.22 1.09 5.13
C GLU A 25 -11.07 1.25 3.86
N VAL A 26 -10.56 0.76 2.74
CA VAL A 26 -11.22 0.86 1.43
C VAL A 26 -11.51 -0.54 0.89
N GLU A 27 -12.78 -0.81 0.58
CA GLU A 27 -13.23 -2.06 -0.05
C GLU A 27 -13.11 -1.99 -1.58
N VAL A 28 -12.41 -2.97 -2.18
CA VAL A 28 -12.13 -2.97 -3.62
C VAL A 28 -12.25 -4.39 -4.20
N PRO A 29 -13.10 -4.61 -5.21
CA PRO A 29 -13.18 -5.90 -5.90
C PRO A 29 -11.98 -6.09 -6.84
N ILE A 30 -10.97 -6.84 -6.40
CA ILE A 30 -9.74 -7.13 -7.17
C ILE A 30 -9.94 -8.26 -8.19
N SER A 31 -10.71 -9.28 -7.83
CA SER A 31 -10.92 -10.48 -8.65
C SER A 31 -12.38 -10.91 -8.60
N LYS A 32 -12.92 -11.33 -9.76
CA LYS A 32 -14.27 -11.90 -9.88
C LYS A 32 -14.34 -13.38 -9.45
N ARG A 33 -13.20 -14.00 -9.12
CA ARG A 33 -13.10 -15.44 -8.81
C ARG A 33 -13.47 -15.76 -7.36
N PHE A 34 -13.40 -14.77 -6.47
CA PHE A 34 -13.78 -14.92 -5.08
C PHE A 34 -15.22 -14.45 -4.93
N VAL A 35 -16.13 -15.40 -4.77
CA VAL A 35 -17.55 -15.13 -4.55
C VAL A 35 -18.00 -15.74 -3.23
N ASP A 36 -18.88 -15.06 -2.53
CA ASP A 36 -19.51 -15.57 -1.32
C ASP A 36 -20.59 -16.64 -1.64
N LYS A 37 -21.33 -17.08 -0.62
CA LYS A 37 -22.39 -18.09 -0.77
C LYS A 37 -23.61 -17.60 -1.56
N GLU A 38 -23.76 -16.28 -1.70
CA GLU A 38 -24.85 -15.62 -2.41
C GLU A 38 -24.45 -15.27 -3.85
N GLY A 39 -23.17 -15.47 -4.22
CA GLY A 39 -22.63 -15.20 -5.54
C GLY A 39 -22.08 -13.79 -5.72
N ASN A 40 -21.98 -12.99 -4.65
CA ASN A 40 -21.41 -11.65 -4.70
C ASN A 40 -19.88 -11.72 -4.68
N VAL A 41 -19.23 -10.85 -5.46
CA VAL A 41 -17.77 -10.74 -5.46
C VAL A 41 -17.30 -10.25 -4.10
N VAL A 42 -16.37 -10.99 -3.49
CA VAL A 42 -15.77 -10.64 -2.20
C VAL A 42 -14.75 -9.52 -2.42
N PRO A 43 -14.93 -8.34 -1.82
CA PRO A 43 -13.96 -7.26 -1.92
C PRO A 43 -12.71 -7.58 -1.08
N PHE A 44 -11.60 -6.99 -1.49
CA PHE A 44 -10.42 -6.88 -0.65
C PHE A 44 -10.53 -5.60 0.18
N ILE A 45 -9.97 -5.59 1.37
CA ILE A 45 -9.91 -4.41 2.24
C ILE A 45 -8.46 -3.92 2.27
N PHE A 46 -8.26 -2.65 1.94
CA PHE A 46 -6.96 -1.99 1.94
C PHE A 46 -6.90 -0.85 2.94
N LYS A 47 -5.71 -0.62 3.52
CA LYS A 47 -5.41 0.55 4.35
C LYS A 47 -3.95 0.95 4.17
N ALA A 48 -3.69 2.25 4.00
CA ALA A 48 -2.33 2.77 3.86
C ALA A 48 -1.45 2.39 5.07
N ILE A 49 -0.17 2.13 4.83
CA ILE A 49 0.82 1.87 5.88
C ILE A 49 1.67 3.12 6.14
N THR A 50 2.32 3.17 7.30
CA THR A 50 3.12 4.34 7.68
C THR A 50 4.38 4.46 6.83
N THR A 51 4.88 5.69 6.65
CA THR A 51 6.17 5.96 6.00
C THR A 51 7.32 5.21 6.68
N GLU A 52 7.32 5.16 8.02
CA GLU A 52 8.32 4.39 8.78
C GLU A 52 8.30 2.91 8.38
N ARG A 53 7.11 2.31 8.22
CA ARG A 53 7.01 0.92 7.81
C ARG A 53 7.45 0.70 6.36
N ILE A 54 7.16 1.64 5.47
CA ILE A 54 7.66 1.61 4.07
C ILE A 54 9.19 1.66 4.05
N ASP A 55 9.82 2.53 4.85
CA ASP A 55 11.28 2.63 4.95
C ASP A 55 11.91 1.32 5.46
N GLU A 56 11.27 0.67 6.44
CA GLU A 56 11.69 -0.65 6.92
C GLU A 56 11.61 -1.69 5.81
N LEU A 57 10.51 -1.73 5.06
CA LEU A 57 10.36 -2.62 3.92
C LEU A 57 11.41 -2.35 2.83
N GLU A 58 11.75 -1.10 2.56
CA GLU A 58 12.80 -0.77 1.57
C GLU A 58 14.16 -1.31 2.04
N LYS A 59 14.48 -1.13 3.34
CA LYS A 59 15.71 -1.67 3.94
C LYS A 59 15.74 -3.20 3.90
N GLU A 60 14.63 -3.86 4.26
CA GLU A 60 14.49 -5.33 4.20
C GLU A 60 14.70 -5.90 2.79
N ASN A 61 14.36 -5.14 1.74
CA ASN A 61 14.48 -5.55 0.34
C ASN A 61 15.69 -4.93 -0.37
N THR A 62 16.57 -4.25 0.36
CA THR A 62 17.81 -3.68 -0.16
C THR A 62 18.99 -4.59 0.18
N THR A 63 19.77 -4.97 -0.83
CA THR A 63 21.06 -5.64 -0.65
C THR A 63 22.21 -4.73 -1.04
N TYR A 64 23.42 -5.06 -0.56
CA TYR A 64 24.64 -4.36 -0.95
C TYR A 64 25.62 -5.36 -1.54
N LYS A 65 26.13 -5.06 -2.74
CA LYS A 65 27.11 -5.91 -3.44
C LYS A 65 28.39 -5.12 -3.71
N ASN A 66 29.53 -5.79 -3.57
CA ASN A 66 30.81 -5.22 -3.97
C ASN A 66 31.01 -5.45 -5.47
N VAL A 67 31.03 -4.36 -6.25
CA VAL A 67 31.21 -4.38 -7.70
C VAL A 67 32.62 -3.89 -8.02
N LYS A 68 33.42 -4.72 -8.72
CA LYS A 68 34.79 -4.37 -9.14
C LYS A 68 34.80 -3.05 -9.91
N GLY A 69 35.61 -2.10 -9.46
CA GLY A 69 35.74 -0.76 -10.07
C GLY A 69 34.66 0.25 -9.67
N ARG A 70 33.58 -0.17 -9.00
CA ARG A 70 32.51 0.73 -8.51
C ARG A 70 32.38 0.77 -6.98
N GLY A 71 33.03 -0.15 -6.27
CA GLY A 71 32.93 -0.25 -4.81
C GLY A 71 31.61 -0.91 -4.37
N ARG A 72 31.13 -0.56 -3.18
CA ARG A 72 29.88 -1.09 -2.62
C ARG A 72 28.68 -0.40 -3.27
N VAL A 73 27.82 -1.16 -3.93
CA VAL A 73 26.62 -0.68 -4.63
C VAL A 73 25.36 -1.17 -3.89
N LYS A 74 24.37 -0.27 -3.74
CA LYS A 74 23.02 -0.56 -3.21
C LYS A 74 22.16 -1.14 -4.34
N GLU A 75 21.45 -2.22 -4.09
CA GLU A 75 20.53 -2.87 -5.04
C GLU A 75 19.21 -3.20 -4.33
N LEU A 76 18.13 -2.54 -4.74
CA LEU A 76 16.78 -2.75 -4.24
C LEU A 76 16.07 -3.79 -5.11
N ASP A 77 15.52 -4.84 -4.51
CA ASP A 77 14.54 -5.71 -5.17
C ASP A 77 13.19 -4.99 -5.22
N SER A 78 13.00 -4.17 -6.25
CA SER A 78 11.81 -3.32 -6.38
C SER A 78 10.52 -4.14 -6.51
N GLN A 79 10.57 -5.27 -7.22
CA GLN A 79 9.40 -6.14 -7.38
C GLN A 79 8.96 -6.72 -6.04
N ARG A 80 9.93 -7.18 -5.25
CA ARG A 80 9.65 -7.70 -3.91
C ARG A 80 9.21 -6.61 -2.95
N PHE A 81 9.86 -5.45 -3.00
CA PHE A 81 9.52 -4.30 -2.17
C PHE A 81 8.05 -3.88 -2.34
N TYR A 82 7.60 -3.64 -3.58
CA TYR A 82 6.20 -3.27 -3.83
C TYR A 82 5.22 -4.39 -3.49
N ALA A 83 5.58 -5.66 -3.72
CA ALA A 83 4.76 -6.78 -3.27
C ALA A 83 4.63 -6.85 -1.74
N ARG A 84 5.67 -6.47 -0.99
CA ARG A 84 5.64 -6.40 0.47
C ARG A 84 4.78 -5.25 0.97
N ILE A 85 4.84 -4.08 0.32
CA ILE A 85 3.90 -2.97 0.60
C ILE A 85 2.48 -3.45 0.39
N ALA A 86 2.18 -4.09 -0.75
CA ALA A 86 0.84 -4.58 -1.05
C ALA A 86 0.34 -5.63 -0.05
N VAL A 87 1.20 -6.56 0.40
CA VAL A 87 0.87 -7.50 1.48
C VAL A 87 0.46 -6.79 2.76
N GLU A 88 1.15 -5.73 3.15
CA GLU A 88 0.88 -5.02 4.41
C GLU A 88 -0.24 -3.99 4.30
N THR A 89 -0.48 -3.48 3.09
CA THR A 89 -1.64 -2.62 2.76
C THR A 89 -2.93 -3.42 2.72
N THR A 90 -2.87 -4.72 2.42
CA THR A 90 -4.06 -5.59 2.37
C THR A 90 -4.43 -6.08 3.77
N VAL A 91 -5.51 -5.52 4.32
CA VAL A 91 -6.11 -5.95 5.58
C VAL A 91 -6.86 -7.26 5.39
N TYR A 92 -7.63 -7.38 4.30
CA TYR A 92 -8.36 -8.60 3.95
C TYR A 92 -8.25 -8.92 2.45
N PRO A 93 -7.89 -10.16 2.08
CA PRO A 93 -7.39 -11.22 2.96
C PRO A 93 -6.00 -10.90 3.51
N ASN A 94 -5.76 -11.20 4.79
CA ASN A 94 -4.45 -11.03 5.40
C ASN A 94 -3.49 -12.14 4.92
N PHE A 95 -2.63 -11.87 3.93
CA PHE A 95 -1.68 -12.85 3.39
C PHE A 95 -0.63 -13.36 4.38
N LYS A 96 -0.49 -12.72 5.55
CA LYS A 96 0.38 -13.16 6.64
C LYS A 96 -0.31 -14.18 7.56
N ALA A 97 -1.63 -14.36 7.42
CA ALA A 97 -2.42 -15.28 8.23
C ALA A 97 -1.91 -16.71 8.12
N LYS A 98 -1.84 -17.40 9.26
CA LYS A 98 -1.32 -18.77 9.36
C LYS A 98 -2.14 -19.72 8.48
N GLU A 99 -3.45 -19.55 8.49
CA GLU A 99 -4.41 -20.37 7.75
C GLU A 99 -4.14 -20.32 6.24
N LEU A 100 -3.86 -19.13 5.69
CA LEU A 100 -3.51 -18.99 4.27
C LEU A 100 -2.12 -19.55 3.97
N ARG A 101 -1.12 -19.29 4.81
CA ARG A 101 0.24 -19.82 4.63
C ARG A 101 0.27 -21.35 4.65
N GLU A 102 -0.49 -21.98 5.55
CA GLU A 102 -0.65 -23.43 5.62
C GLU A 102 -1.43 -23.98 4.41
N ALA A 103 -2.57 -23.36 4.05
CA ALA A 103 -3.38 -23.77 2.90
C ALA A 103 -2.59 -23.72 1.60
N TYR A 104 -1.81 -22.65 1.40
CA TYR A 104 -0.97 -22.48 0.22
C TYR A 104 0.43 -23.07 0.37
N LYS A 105 0.79 -23.70 1.50
CA LYS A 105 2.09 -24.38 1.72
C LYS A 105 3.29 -23.49 1.44
N THR A 106 3.28 -22.27 1.99
CA THR A 106 4.40 -21.33 1.90
C THR A 106 4.38 -20.38 3.09
N GLU A 107 5.54 -20.16 3.70
CA GLU A 107 5.69 -19.18 4.79
C GLU A 107 5.77 -17.73 4.27
N ASP A 108 6.00 -17.55 2.98
CA ASP A 108 6.18 -16.25 2.35
C ASP A 108 4.83 -15.63 1.95
N PRO A 109 4.39 -14.52 2.59
CA PRO A 109 3.12 -13.85 2.26
C PRO A 109 3.00 -13.36 0.82
N VAL A 110 4.12 -12.98 0.18
CA VAL A 110 4.10 -12.55 -1.23
C VAL A 110 3.80 -13.74 -2.14
N GLU A 111 4.34 -14.92 -1.80
CA GLU A 111 4.03 -16.15 -2.53
C GLU A 111 2.60 -16.63 -2.24
N VAL A 112 2.08 -16.44 -1.02
CA VAL A 112 0.64 -16.64 -0.73
C VAL A 112 -0.19 -15.75 -1.66
N ALA A 113 0.10 -14.46 -1.74
CA ALA A 113 -0.62 -13.52 -2.60
C ALA A 113 -0.61 -13.95 -4.08
N LYS A 114 0.55 -14.36 -4.60
CA LYS A 114 0.67 -14.89 -5.98
C LYS A 114 -0.15 -16.16 -6.22
N ARG A 115 -0.26 -17.04 -5.22
CA ARG A 115 -1.05 -18.28 -5.33
C ARG A 115 -2.55 -18.04 -5.20
N VAL A 116 -2.96 -17.07 -4.38
CA VAL A 116 -4.34 -16.60 -4.28
C VAL A 116 -4.75 -15.92 -5.59
N LEU A 117 -4.00 -14.89 -5.99
CA LEU A 117 -4.19 -14.11 -7.23
C LEU A 117 -3.43 -14.75 -8.39
N SER A 118 -3.74 -16.02 -8.67
CA SER A 118 -3.03 -16.85 -9.65
C SER A 118 -3.15 -16.40 -11.10
N VAL A 119 -4.00 -15.40 -11.39
CA VAL A 119 -4.11 -14.78 -12.72
C VAL A 119 -3.31 -13.48 -12.71
N GLY A 120 -2.34 -13.34 -13.61
CA GLY A 120 -1.39 -12.21 -13.59
C GLY A 120 -2.03 -10.81 -13.60
N GLY A 121 -3.16 -10.64 -14.27
CA GLY A 121 -3.91 -9.38 -14.25
C GLY A 121 -4.54 -9.05 -12.89
N GLU A 122 -4.98 -10.06 -12.13
CA GLU A 122 -5.52 -9.86 -10.77
C GLU A 122 -4.40 -9.45 -9.81
N TYR A 123 -3.24 -10.09 -9.92
CA TYR A 123 -2.06 -9.73 -9.14
C TYR A 123 -1.56 -8.32 -9.47
N ALA A 124 -1.59 -7.93 -10.75
CA ALA A 124 -1.24 -6.56 -11.17
C ALA A 124 -2.23 -5.52 -10.63
N ASN A 125 -3.54 -5.78 -10.72
CA ASN A 125 -4.57 -4.89 -10.17
C ASN A 125 -4.41 -4.72 -8.65
N TRP A 126 -4.12 -5.81 -7.94
CA TRP A 126 -3.86 -5.79 -6.51
C TRP A 126 -2.63 -4.95 -6.13
N LEU A 127 -1.51 -5.13 -6.85
CA LEU A 127 -0.32 -4.30 -6.65
C LEU A 127 -0.64 -2.83 -6.89
N ASN A 128 -1.24 -2.50 -8.03
CA ASN A 128 -1.56 -1.12 -8.39
C ASN A 128 -2.49 -0.48 -7.36
N LYS A 129 -3.52 -1.20 -6.89
CA LYS A 129 -4.42 -0.66 -5.87
C LYS A 129 -3.70 -0.40 -4.55
N ALA A 130 -2.73 -1.23 -4.17
CA ALA A 130 -1.94 -0.95 -3.00
C ALA A 130 -1.03 0.29 -3.17
N ILE A 131 -0.48 0.51 -4.36
CA ILE A 131 0.28 1.73 -4.67
C ILE A 131 -0.63 2.97 -4.54
N GLU A 132 -1.82 2.90 -5.12
CA GLU A 132 -2.84 3.96 -5.05
C GLU A 132 -3.25 4.27 -3.61
N ILE A 133 -3.54 3.25 -2.81
CA ILE A 133 -3.94 3.44 -1.41
C ILE A 133 -2.84 4.09 -0.56
N ASN A 134 -1.58 3.94 -0.93
CA ASN A 134 -0.46 4.60 -0.24
C ASN A 134 -0.09 5.98 -0.84
N GLY A 135 -0.88 6.49 -1.80
CA GLY A 135 -0.68 7.82 -2.40
C GLY A 135 0.60 7.94 -3.23
N PHE A 136 1.08 6.85 -3.82
CA PHE A 136 2.31 6.85 -4.62
C PHE A 136 2.10 7.25 -6.08
N ASP A 137 0.86 7.21 -6.56
CA ASP A 137 0.45 7.66 -7.89
C ASP A 137 -0.30 9.01 -7.87
N ASP A 138 -0.57 9.57 -6.68
CA ASP A 138 -1.12 10.92 -6.52
C ASP A 138 -0.22 11.95 -7.23
N ASP A 139 -0.79 12.72 -8.15
CA ASP A 139 -0.13 13.90 -8.71
C ASP A 139 -0.55 15.18 -7.97
N LEU A 140 0.20 16.27 -8.20
CA LEU A 140 -0.07 17.52 -7.49
C LEU A 140 -1.40 18.14 -7.93
N GLU A 141 -1.79 17.93 -9.19
CA GLU A 141 -3.02 18.40 -9.77
C GLU A 141 -4.26 17.75 -9.12
N ASP A 142 -4.24 16.44 -8.87
CA ASP A 142 -5.29 15.69 -8.18
C ASP A 142 -5.49 16.19 -6.75
N LEU A 143 -4.39 16.51 -6.05
CA LEU A 143 -4.42 17.09 -4.71
C LEU A 143 -4.99 18.52 -4.70
N GLU A 144 -4.68 19.32 -5.72
CA GLU A 144 -5.24 20.67 -5.86
C GLU A 144 -6.76 20.65 -6.11
N GLU A 145 -7.25 19.69 -6.91
CA GLU A 145 -8.69 19.52 -7.15
C GLU A 145 -9.43 18.98 -5.91
N ALA A 146 -8.83 18.06 -5.16
CA ALA A 146 -9.38 17.61 -3.88
C ALA A 146 -9.52 18.76 -2.87
N ALA A 147 -8.61 19.74 -2.88
CA ALA A 147 -8.65 20.90 -1.99
C ALA A 147 -9.75 21.94 -2.33
N LYS A 148 -10.33 21.88 -3.54
CA LYS A 148 -11.37 22.82 -4.00
C LYS A 148 -12.80 22.35 -3.68
N ASN A 149 -12.99 21.06 -3.42
CA ASN A 149 -14.29 20.45 -3.13
C ASN A 149 -14.55 20.34 -1.62
#